data_AF-A0A6L3ASE0-F1
#
_entry.id   AF-A0A6L3ASE0-F1
#
_cell.length_a   1.000
_cell.length_b   1.000
_cell.length_c   1.000
_cell.angle_alpha   90.00
_cell.angle_beta   90.00
_cell.angle_gamma   90.00
#
_symmetry.space_group_name_H-M   'P 1'
#
loop_
_entity.id
_entity.type
_entity.pdbx_description
1 polymer ?
#
loop_
_entity_poly.entity_id
_entity_poly.type
_entity_poly.pdbx_seq_one_letter_code
_entity_poly.pdbx_strand_id
1 'polypeptide(L)'
;MRTRFQLYVRLKNERGATIVIVALLMVTFIGFAAFAVDIGHLCVVQNELQNAADAGALAGARFLYNENGTAINEDANQIAYNTATTNMSEGKAVEVNWSGGNAGDVQRGHWSFATSTFTPNASLDPVGLINRSDEDLDADPDFINAVRVITRRKSSPASSFFARVFGYQSFALQKEAVAYIGFAGTLPPGAVNQPIAICMDSILQNDRYQCTVGRMSKSETAGWTNFNQENPCQGGTNDHDVKALVCGEGNPETIYLGKDMATNGGVMADSLKEIFKCWAPDGKPPETLWNLTLPVITCPGNNIGTCEEVVGAVNVNVVWITDVGKDPKYNNAPEKMGDWASSDKDGKKRWDSFVAHFNLQNADGNPAPYEQKSIYFKPDCNPHIPPTGTSGGKNFGILAEIPVLVK
;
A
#
# COMPACT_ATOMS: atom_id res chain seq x y z
N MET A 1 -7.57 94.77 -65.54
CA MET A 1 -6.32 94.26 -64.94
C MET A 1 -6.70 93.49 -63.67
N ARG A 2 -6.06 92.32 -63.44
CA ARG A 2 -6.10 91.42 -62.26
C ARG A 2 -7.21 90.35 -62.24
N THR A 3 -6.91 89.06 -62.53
CA THR A 3 -6.31 87.97 -61.69
C THR A 3 -7.16 87.60 -60.46
N ARG A 4 -7.42 86.34 -60.08
CA ARG A 4 -6.93 85.01 -60.48
C ARG A 4 -7.91 83.95 -59.91
N PHE A 5 -8.10 82.87 -60.65
CA PHE A 5 -8.81 81.65 -60.24
C PHE A 5 -7.96 80.84 -59.23
N GLN A 6 -8.67 80.24 -58.27
CA GLN A 6 -8.35 79.13 -57.34
C GLN A 6 -6.89 78.67 -57.12
N LEU A 7 -6.54 78.44 -55.85
CA LEU A 7 -5.66 77.32 -55.50
C LEU A 7 -6.16 76.57 -54.25
N TYR A 8 -6.55 75.33 -54.51
CA TYR A 8 -6.77 74.19 -53.64
C TYR A 8 -6.18 74.27 -52.22
N VAL A 9 -7.06 74.22 -51.22
CA VAL A 9 -6.72 73.70 -49.89
C VAL A 9 -6.66 72.17 -50.00
N ARG A 10 -5.44 71.62 -50.01
CA ARG A 10 -5.20 70.21 -49.71
C ARG A 10 -5.52 69.97 -48.23
N LEU A 11 -6.71 69.43 -47.95
CA LEU A 11 -6.99 68.83 -46.65
C LEU A 11 -6.19 67.54 -46.51
N LYS A 12 -5.02 67.63 -45.87
CA LYS A 12 -4.27 66.49 -45.35
C LYS A 12 -4.96 66.06 -44.05
N ASN A 13 -5.87 65.08 -44.13
CA ASN A 13 -6.69 64.63 -43.00
C ASN A 13 -6.32 63.19 -42.61
N GLU A 14 -5.21 63.01 -41.89
CA GLU A 14 -4.75 61.72 -41.33
C GLU A 14 -5.59 61.25 -40.12
N ARG A 15 -6.68 61.95 -39.77
CA ARG A 15 -7.53 61.63 -38.62
C ARG A 15 -8.37 60.35 -38.78
N GLY A 16 -8.32 59.68 -39.94
CA GLY A 16 -9.00 58.40 -40.19
C GLY A 16 -8.13 57.15 -40.01
N ALA A 17 -6.79 57.27 -40.08
CA ALA A 17 -5.91 56.10 -40.05
C ALA A 17 -5.96 55.36 -38.71
N THR A 18 -6.06 56.11 -37.60
CA THR A 18 -6.21 55.54 -36.26
C THR A 18 -7.45 54.68 -36.12
N ILE A 19 -8.57 55.05 -36.75
CA ILE A 19 -9.83 54.29 -36.66
C ILE A 19 -9.70 52.93 -37.35
N VAL A 20 -8.98 52.88 -38.48
CA VAL A 20 -8.74 51.63 -39.23
C VAL A 20 -7.85 50.69 -38.43
N ILE A 21 -6.76 51.21 -37.85
CA ILE A 21 -5.84 50.41 -37.02
C ILE A 21 -6.56 49.88 -35.79
N VAL A 22 -7.33 50.72 -35.09
CA VAL A 22 -8.10 50.31 -33.90
C VAL A 22 -9.15 49.26 -34.27
N ALA A 23 -9.86 49.42 -35.40
CA ALA A 23 -10.83 48.43 -35.87
C ALA A 23 -10.17 47.07 -36.15
N LEU A 24 -9.02 47.05 -36.81
CA LEU A 24 -8.26 45.83 -37.06
C LEU A 24 -7.79 45.18 -35.75
N LEU A 25 -7.24 45.96 -34.83
CA LEU A 25 -6.79 45.45 -33.52
C LEU A 25 -7.95 44.90 -32.68
N MET A 26 -9.12 45.54 -32.70
CA MET A 26 -10.31 45.00 -32.02
C MET A 26 -10.69 43.63 -32.56
N VAL A 27 -10.72 43.44 -33.88
CA VAL A 27 -11.02 42.14 -34.49
C VAL A 27 -9.97 41.10 -34.07
N THR A 28 -8.69 41.47 -34.06
CA THR A 28 -7.62 40.59 -33.59
C THR A 28 -7.79 40.21 -32.11
N PHE A 29 -8.09 41.17 -31.23
CA PHE A 29 -8.29 40.89 -29.80
C PHE A 29 -9.53 40.04 -29.54
N ILE A 30 -10.63 40.27 -30.27
CA ILE A 30 -11.82 39.41 -30.20
C ILE A 30 -11.47 38.00 -30.67
N GLY A 31 -10.68 37.86 -31.74
CA GLY A 31 -10.19 36.56 -32.21
C GLY A 31 -9.37 35.83 -31.15
N PHE A 32 -8.46 36.52 -30.45
CA PHE A 32 -7.70 35.93 -29.35
C PHE A 32 -8.57 35.58 -28.14
N ALA A 33 -9.54 36.43 -27.78
CA ALA A 33 -10.48 36.14 -26.70
C ALA A 33 -11.34 34.91 -27.00
N ALA A 34 -11.85 34.81 -28.23
CA ALA A 34 -12.57 33.65 -28.72
C ALA A 34 -11.74 32.35 -28.63
N PHE A 35 -10.49 32.40 -29.10
CA PHE A 35 -9.56 31.27 -29.00
C PHE A 35 -9.25 30.88 -27.55
N ALA A 36 -9.07 31.86 -26.67
CA ALA A 36 -8.84 31.61 -25.25
C ALA A 36 -10.04 30.91 -24.59
N VAL A 37 -11.28 31.25 -24.96
CA VAL A 37 -12.49 30.59 -24.46
C VAL A 37 -12.55 29.12 -24.92
N ASP A 38 -12.31 28.83 -26.19
CA ASP A 38 -12.32 27.45 -26.69
C ASP A 38 -11.23 26.58 -26.04
N ILE A 39 -10.00 27.09 -25.91
CA ILE A 39 -8.93 26.37 -25.23
C ILE A 39 -9.27 26.15 -23.76
N GLY A 40 -9.73 27.21 -23.07
CA GLY A 40 -10.12 27.12 -21.67
C GLY A 40 -11.19 26.05 -21.45
N HIS A 41 -12.19 26.01 -22.33
CA HIS A 41 -13.21 24.97 -22.33
C HIS A 41 -12.62 23.56 -22.53
N LEU A 42 -11.78 23.35 -23.54
CA LEU A 42 -11.16 22.03 -23.78
C LEU A 42 -10.26 21.59 -22.63
N CYS A 43 -9.57 22.51 -21.97
CA CYS A 43 -8.79 22.21 -20.77
C CYS A 43 -9.69 21.74 -19.62
N VAL A 44 -10.86 22.36 -19.43
CA VAL A 44 -11.85 21.91 -18.43
C VAL A 44 -12.34 20.49 -18.77
N VAL A 45 -12.74 20.25 -20.02
CA VAL A 45 -13.19 18.91 -20.46
C VAL A 45 -12.09 17.86 -20.25
N GLN A 46 -10.83 18.20 -20.55
CA GLN A 46 -9.71 17.30 -20.30
C GLN A 46 -9.54 16.96 -18.81
N ASN A 47 -9.70 17.94 -17.92
CA ASN A 47 -9.60 17.70 -16.49
C ASN A 47 -10.78 16.88 -15.96
N GLU A 48 -12.00 17.12 -16.45
CA GLU A 48 -13.17 16.32 -16.10
C GLU A 48 -12.99 14.85 -16.54
N LEU A 49 -12.46 14.62 -17.75
CA LEU A 49 -12.15 13.28 -18.24
C LEU A 49 -11.04 12.60 -17.42
N GLN A 50 -9.99 13.35 -17.06
CA GLN A 50 -8.91 12.81 -16.23
C GLN A 50 -9.42 12.42 -14.85
N ASN A 51 -10.16 13.30 -14.16
CA ASN A 51 -10.74 13.01 -12.86
C ASN A 51 -11.64 11.76 -12.88
N ALA A 52 -12.40 11.57 -13.96
CA ALA A 52 -13.22 10.38 -14.15
C ALA A 52 -12.38 9.10 -14.36
N ALA A 53 -11.29 9.18 -15.13
CA ALA A 53 -10.37 8.06 -15.34
C ALA A 53 -9.65 7.70 -14.03
N ASP A 54 -9.14 8.70 -13.31
CA ASP A 54 -8.46 8.55 -12.02
C ASP A 54 -9.37 7.90 -10.99
N ALA A 55 -10.61 8.39 -10.86
CA ALA A 55 -11.60 7.82 -9.95
C ALA A 55 -11.93 6.36 -10.31
N GLY A 56 -12.10 6.05 -11.60
CA GLY A 56 -12.32 4.69 -12.08
C GLY A 56 -11.14 3.77 -11.77
N ALA A 57 -9.92 4.21 -12.09
CA ALA A 57 -8.71 3.43 -11.86
C ALA A 57 -8.48 3.16 -10.36
N LEU A 58 -8.57 4.20 -9.51
CA LEU A 58 -8.43 4.06 -8.06
C LEU A 58 -9.51 3.14 -7.46
N ALA A 59 -10.77 3.26 -7.89
CA ALA A 59 -11.82 2.36 -7.40
C ALA A 59 -11.58 0.92 -7.84
N GLY A 60 -11.19 0.69 -9.09
CA GLY A 60 -10.83 -0.64 -9.58
C GLY A 60 -9.68 -1.26 -8.81
N ALA A 61 -8.60 -0.50 -8.64
CA ALA A 61 -7.41 -0.95 -7.92
C ALA A 61 -7.72 -1.23 -6.43
N ARG A 62 -8.55 -0.39 -5.78
CA ARG A 62 -8.97 -0.57 -4.37
C ARG A 62 -9.63 -1.92 -4.12
N PHE A 63 -10.38 -2.42 -5.11
CA PHE A 63 -11.08 -3.69 -5.04
C PHE A 63 -10.44 -4.76 -5.93
N LEU A 64 -9.16 -4.60 -6.32
CA LEU A 64 -8.49 -5.54 -7.21
C LEU A 64 -8.29 -6.91 -6.58
N TYR A 65 -8.02 -6.95 -5.28
CA TYR A 65 -7.95 -8.16 -4.49
C TYR A 65 -9.19 -8.30 -3.60
N ASN A 66 -9.53 -9.53 -3.22
CA ASN A 66 -10.56 -9.77 -2.21
C ASN A 66 -10.15 -9.24 -0.82
N GLU A 67 -11.08 -9.26 0.13
CA GLU A 67 -10.87 -8.75 1.49
C GLU A 67 -9.66 -9.37 2.22
N ASN A 68 -9.28 -10.59 1.83
CA ASN A 68 -8.16 -11.32 2.44
C ASN A 68 -6.85 -11.20 1.64
N GLY A 69 -6.83 -10.52 0.49
CA GLY A 69 -5.66 -10.44 -0.38
C GLY A 69 -5.30 -11.75 -1.10
N THR A 70 -6.17 -12.76 -1.09
CA THR A 70 -5.86 -14.13 -1.52
C THR A 70 -6.24 -14.47 -2.96
N ALA A 71 -7.02 -13.62 -3.61
CA ALA A 71 -7.46 -13.81 -4.98
C ALA A 71 -7.74 -12.46 -5.64
N ILE A 72 -7.61 -12.42 -6.96
CA ILE A 72 -8.01 -11.26 -7.76
C ILE A 72 -9.53 -11.25 -7.85
N ASN A 73 -10.13 -10.11 -7.58
CA ASN A 73 -11.56 -9.90 -7.68
C ASN A 73 -11.98 -9.72 -9.15
N GLU A 74 -12.90 -10.57 -9.62
CA GLU A 74 -13.45 -10.48 -10.98
C GLU A 74 -14.23 -9.19 -11.24
N ASP A 75 -14.81 -8.59 -10.20
CA ASP A 75 -15.63 -7.39 -10.29
C ASP A 75 -14.81 -6.08 -10.32
N ALA A 76 -13.49 -6.13 -10.13
CA ALA A 76 -12.63 -4.94 -10.09
C ALA A 76 -12.80 -4.04 -11.33
N ASN A 77 -12.90 -4.64 -12.52
CA ASN A 77 -13.14 -3.91 -13.77
C ASN A 77 -14.56 -3.32 -13.84
N GLN A 78 -15.57 -4.02 -13.34
CA GLN A 78 -16.94 -3.52 -13.29
C GLN A 78 -17.06 -2.33 -12.34
N ILE A 79 -16.40 -2.39 -11.19
CA ILE A 79 -16.32 -1.30 -10.20
C ILE A 79 -15.62 -0.08 -10.84
N ALA A 80 -14.48 -0.29 -11.51
CA ALA A 80 -13.78 0.77 -12.21
C ALA A 80 -14.65 1.45 -13.29
N TYR A 81 -15.35 0.66 -14.09
CA TYR A 81 -16.28 1.15 -15.11
C TYR A 81 -17.43 1.97 -14.51
N ASN A 82 -18.08 1.44 -13.47
CA ASN A 82 -19.20 2.11 -12.80
C ASN A 82 -18.75 3.45 -12.20
N THR A 83 -17.60 3.47 -11.50
CA THR A 83 -17.07 4.70 -10.92
C THR A 83 -16.65 5.71 -11.98
N ALA A 84 -16.04 5.28 -13.08
CA ALA A 84 -15.71 6.19 -14.17
C ALA A 84 -16.98 6.80 -14.78
N THR A 85 -18.00 6.00 -15.07
CA THR A 85 -19.21 6.44 -15.79
C THR A 85 -20.22 7.24 -14.95
N THR A 86 -20.13 7.22 -13.61
CA THR A 86 -20.89 8.15 -12.75
C THR A 86 -20.33 9.58 -12.78
N ASN A 87 -19.10 9.78 -13.24
CA ASN A 87 -18.53 11.11 -13.41
C ASN A 87 -19.09 11.79 -14.67
N MET A 88 -19.09 13.12 -14.63
CA MET A 88 -19.63 13.96 -15.68
C MET A 88 -18.56 14.83 -16.31
N SER A 89 -18.74 15.12 -17.60
CA SER A 89 -18.05 16.19 -18.30
C SER A 89 -19.06 16.97 -19.15
N GLU A 90 -19.00 18.29 -19.19
CA GLU A 90 -20.03 19.12 -19.85
C GLU A 90 -21.49 18.73 -19.45
N GLY A 91 -21.69 18.28 -18.21
CA GLY A 91 -23.01 17.86 -17.71
C GLY A 91 -23.57 16.55 -18.31
N LYS A 92 -22.74 15.75 -18.99
CA LYS A 92 -23.10 14.40 -19.48
C LYS A 92 -22.19 13.37 -18.84
N ALA A 93 -22.65 12.13 -18.68
CA ALA A 93 -21.79 11.02 -18.28
C ALA A 93 -20.59 10.90 -19.26
N VAL A 94 -19.41 10.56 -18.74
CA VAL A 94 -18.24 10.26 -19.57
C VAL A 94 -18.42 8.94 -20.31
N GLU A 95 -17.76 8.79 -21.45
CA GLU A 95 -17.83 7.57 -22.25
C GLU A 95 -16.68 6.63 -21.88
N VAL A 96 -17.01 5.35 -21.66
CA VAL A 96 -16.03 4.28 -21.43
C VAL A 96 -16.44 3.10 -22.32
N ASN A 97 -15.60 2.71 -23.26
CA ASN A 97 -15.85 1.57 -24.16
C ASN A 97 -15.44 0.25 -23.49
N TRP A 98 -16.30 -0.26 -22.63
CA TRP A 98 -16.12 -1.54 -21.95
C TRP A 98 -17.46 -2.27 -21.87
N SER A 99 -17.47 -3.58 -22.15
CA SER A 99 -18.68 -4.40 -22.22
C SER A 99 -18.58 -5.68 -21.37
N GLY A 100 -17.60 -5.75 -20.47
CA GLY A 100 -17.29 -6.94 -19.66
C GLY A 100 -15.87 -7.49 -19.88
N GLY A 101 -15.40 -8.29 -18.92
CA GLY A 101 -14.10 -8.94 -18.98
C GLY A 101 -12.92 -7.98 -18.84
N ASN A 102 -11.78 -8.29 -19.48
CA ASN A 102 -10.53 -7.54 -19.39
C ASN A 102 -10.07 -6.93 -20.73
N ALA A 103 -10.95 -6.20 -21.42
CA ALA A 103 -10.71 -5.67 -22.75
C ALA A 103 -11.23 -4.23 -22.91
N GLY A 104 -10.72 -3.50 -23.90
CA GLY A 104 -11.18 -2.14 -24.18
C GLY A 104 -10.65 -1.12 -23.17
N ASP A 105 -11.56 -0.28 -22.66
CA ASP A 105 -11.18 0.91 -21.90
C ASP A 105 -10.95 0.65 -20.41
N VAL A 106 -11.34 -0.51 -19.90
CA VAL A 106 -11.07 -0.92 -18.51
C VAL A 106 -10.34 -2.24 -18.52
N GLN A 107 -9.14 -2.26 -17.95
CA GLN A 107 -8.32 -3.46 -17.86
C GLN A 107 -7.58 -3.50 -16.53
N ARG A 108 -7.61 -4.65 -15.86
CA ARG A 108 -6.62 -5.03 -14.85
C ARG A 108 -5.38 -5.62 -15.52
N GLY A 109 -4.27 -5.54 -14.84
CA GLY A 109 -2.99 -6.00 -15.35
C GLY A 109 -1.83 -5.70 -14.42
N HIS A 110 -0.65 -5.73 -15.00
CA HIS A 110 0.61 -5.49 -14.33
C HIS A 110 1.15 -4.11 -14.72
N TRP A 111 1.46 -3.28 -13.73
CA TRP A 111 2.27 -2.08 -13.84
C TRP A 111 3.69 -2.41 -13.39
N SER A 112 4.66 -2.21 -14.29
CA SER A 112 6.08 -2.26 -13.96
C SER A 112 6.60 -0.84 -13.74
N PHE A 113 7.24 -0.61 -12.61
CA PHE A 113 7.96 0.61 -12.29
C PHE A 113 9.27 0.71 -13.07
N ALA A 114 9.94 -0.41 -13.36
CA ALA A 114 11.19 -0.41 -14.12
C ALA A 114 11.00 0.15 -15.55
N THR A 115 9.87 -0.15 -16.20
CA THR A 115 9.58 0.31 -17.56
C THR A 115 8.55 1.43 -17.62
N SER A 116 7.84 1.72 -16.52
CA SER A 116 6.68 2.63 -16.49
C SER A 116 5.61 2.24 -17.52
N THR A 117 5.34 0.94 -17.63
CA THR A 117 4.37 0.40 -18.60
C THR A 117 3.31 -0.45 -17.92
N PHE A 118 2.07 -0.30 -18.39
CA PHE A 118 0.95 -1.17 -18.05
C PHE A 118 0.80 -2.29 -19.09
N THR A 119 0.77 -3.53 -18.62
CA THR A 119 0.53 -4.74 -19.42
C THR A 119 -0.79 -5.39 -18.97
N PRO A 120 -1.84 -5.42 -19.81
CA PRO A 120 -3.12 -6.02 -19.44
C PRO A 120 -2.98 -7.53 -19.29
N ASN A 121 -3.58 -8.09 -18.23
CA ASN A 121 -3.62 -9.53 -18.01
C ASN A 121 -4.94 -9.92 -17.34
N ALA A 122 -5.63 -10.88 -17.96
CA ALA A 122 -6.98 -11.31 -17.61
C ALA A 122 -7.02 -12.50 -16.64
N SER A 123 -5.87 -12.89 -16.06
CA SER A 123 -5.81 -13.91 -15.02
C SER A 123 -6.60 -13.46 -13.78
N LEU A 124 -7.25 -14.41 -13.12
CA LEU A 124 -7.80 -14.24 -11.76
C LEU A 124 -6.95 -14.96 -10.70
N ASP A 125 -5.95 -15.71 -11.16
CA ASP A 125 -5.03 -16.44 -10.30
C ASP A 125 -3.93 -15.49 -9.82
N PRO A 126 -3.81 -15.24 -8.51
CA PRO A 126 -2.73 -14.43 -7.97
C PRO A 126 -1.41 -15.21 -8.02
N VAL A 127 -0.32 -14.49 -8.20
CA VAL A 127 1.03 -15.06 -8.07
C VAL A 127 1.38 -15.27 -6.60
N GLY A 128 2.24 -16.25 -6.32
CA GLY A 128 2.81 -16.43 -4.99
C GLY A 128 3.73 -15.26 -4.65
N LEU A 129 3.42 -14.55 -3.56
CA LEU A 129 4.21 -13.39 -3.08
C LEU A 129 5.37 -13.82 -2.17
N ILE A 130 5.29 -15.02 -1.59
CA ILE A 130 6.27 -15.54 -0.65
C ILE A 130 7.55 -15.92 -1.38
N ASN A 131 8.70 -15.60 -0.79
CA ASN A 131 10.02 -15.90 -1.34
C ASN A 131 10.29 -15.26 -2.72
N ARG A 132 9.68 -14.10 -2.99
CA ARG A 132 9.88 -13.27 -4.18
C ARG A 132 10.34 -11.87 -3.76
N SER A 133 11.38 -11.35 -4.40
CA SER A 133 11.81 -9.96 -4.21
C SER A 133 10.85 -8.98 -4.89
N ASP A 134 10.97 -7.69 -4.56
CA ASP A 134 10.20 -6.63 -5.23
C ASP A 134 10.56 -6.57 -6.73
N GLU A 135 11.85 -6.77 -7.06
CA GLU A 135 12.33 -6.84 -8.44
C GLU A 135 11.78 -8.06 -9.20
N ASP A 136 11.70 -9.22 -8.55
CA ASP A 136 11.11 -10.42 -9.16
C ASP A 136 9.63 -10.23 -9.48
N LEU A 137 8.91 -9.45 -8.68
CA LEU A 137 7.49 -9.16 -8.87
C LEU A 137 7.26 -8.06 -9.90
N ASP A 138 8.10 -7.02 -9.93
CA ASP A 138 8.04 -5.95 -10.95
C ASP A 138 8.36 -6.47 -12.37
N ALA A 139 9.14 -7.56 -12.47
CA ALA A 139 9.43 -8.20 -13.74
C ALA A 139 8.36 -9.23 -14.17
N ASP A 140 7.41 -9.57 -13.30
CA ASP A 140 6.44 -10.66 -13.50
C ASP A 140 5.09 -10.12 -14.02
N PRO A 141 4.78 -10.27 -15.33
CA PRO A 141 3.53 -9.76 -15.90
C PRO A 141 2.27 -10.51 -15.40
N ASP A 142 2.43 -11.63 -14.69
CA ASP A 142 1.33 -12.33 -14.04
C ASP A 142 1.00 -11.73 -12.66
N PHE A 143 1.86 -10.87 -12.10
CA PHE A 143 1.54 -10.09 -10.90
C PHE A 143 0.56 -8.95 -11.20
N ILE A 144 -0.74 -9.25 -11.10
CA ILE A 144 -1.82 -8.28 -11.35
C ILE A 144 -1.91 -7.25 -10.21
N ASN A 145 -1.27 -6.11 -10.38
CA ASN A 145 -1.11 -5.07 -9.36
C ASN A 145 -1.73 -3.72 -9.76
N ALA A 146 -2.40 -3.62 -10.91
CA ALA A 146 -2.90 -2.34 -11.41
C ALA A 146 -4.20 -2.45 -12.20
N VAL A 147 -4.95 -1.35 -12.23
CA VAL A 147 -6.13 -1.15 -13.07
C VAL A 147 -5.95 0.11 -13.91
N ARG A 148 -6.17 -0.04 -15.22
CA ARG A 148 -6.18 1.05 -16.20
C ARG A 148 -7.60 1.37 -16.61
N VAL A 149 -7.92 2.66 -16.66
CA VAL A 149 -9.19 3.19 -17.17
C VAL A 149 -8.93 4.25 -18.23
N ILE A 150 -9.69 4.19 -19.33
CA ILE A 150 -9.70 5.20 -20.40
C ILE A 150 -11.10 5.82 -20.47
N THR A 151 -11.19 7.13 -20.34
CA THR A 151 -12.44 7.90 -20.50
C THR A 151 -12.40 8.73 -21.78
N ARG A 152 -13.57 8.99 -22.36
CA ARG A 152 -13.69 9.56 -23.71
C ARG A 152 -14.85 10.55 -23.86
N ARG A 153 -14.71 11.42 -24.86
CA ARG A 153 -15.74 12.21 -25.53
C ARG A 153 -15.63 11.94 -27.03
N LYS A 154 -16.27 10.88 -27.54
CA LYS A 154 -16.15 10.46 -28.95
C LYS A 154 -17.51 10.38 -29.63
N SER A 155 -18.48 9.74 -28.99
CA SER A 155 -19.89 9.72 -29.41
C SER A 155 -20.62 11.01 -29.02
N SER A 156 -20.14 11.69 -27.99
CA SER A 156 -20.52 13.05 -27.60
C SER A 156 -19.28 13.97 -27.57
N PRO A 157 -18.71 14.35 -28.73
CA PRO A 157 -17.53 15.21 -28.79
C PRO A 157 -17.74 16.54 -28.08
N ALA A 158 -16.67 17.08 -27.51
CA ALA A 158 -16.69 18.35 -26.79
C ALA A 158 -17.08 19.48 -27.72
N SER A 159 -17.97 20.35 -27.25
CA SER A 159 -18.47 21.45 -28.07
C SER A 159 -17.37 22.49 -28.32
N SER A 160 -17.33 22.99 -29.55
CA SER A 160 -16.59 24.22 -29.86
C SER A 160 -17.54 25.41 -29.84
N PHE A 161 -17.05 26.57 -29.41
CA PHE A 161 -17.78 27.83 -29.41
C PHE A 161 -17.37 28.69 -30.62
N PHE A 162 -16.11 29.12 -30.67
CA PHE A 162 -15.63 30.03 -31.72
C PHE A 162 -14.76 29.34 -32.77
N ALA A 163 -14.17 28.18 -32.46
CA ALA A 163 -13.39 27.38 -33.41
C ALA A 163 -14.21 26.91 -34.63
N ARG A 164 -15.54 26.97 -34.53
CA ARG A 164 -16.48 26.75 -35.66
C ARG A 164 -16.22 27.69 -36.84
N VAL A 165 -15.78 28.92 -36.57
CA VAL A 165 -15.42 29.91 -37.62
C VAL A 165 -14.27 29.39 -38.49
N PHE A 166 -13.41 28.53 -37.92
CA PHE A 166 -12.29 27.89 -38.61
C PHE A 166 -12.63 26.47 -39.10
N GLY A 167 -13.90 26.06 -39.04
CA GLY A 167 -14.37 24.75 -39.52
C GLY A 167 -14.32 23.61 -38.49
N TYR A 168 -13.87 23.87 -37.26
CA TYR A 168 -13.87 22.86 -36.18
C TYR A 168 -15.20 22.89 -35.44
N GLN A 169 -16.06 21.89 -35.66
CA GLN A 169 -17.39 21.85 -35.04
C GLN A 169 -17.37 21.27 -33.62
N SER A 170 -16.45 20.34 -33.35
CA SER A 170 -16.30 19.71 -32.05
C SER A 170 -14.94 19.00 -31.94
N PHE A 171 -14.60 18.57 -30.73
CA PHE A 171 -13.32 17.93 -30.45
C PHE A 171 -13.54 16.58 -29.76
N ALA A 172 -13.01 15.52 -30.35
CA ALA A 172 -12.97 14.23 -29.69
C ALA A 172 -11.75 14.17 -28.76
N LEU A 173 -11.97 13.74 -27.52
CA LEU A 173 -10.95 13.70 -26.48
C LEU A 173 -10.96 12.36 -25.76
N GLN A 174 -9.80 11.97 -25.24
CA GLN A 174 -9.67 10.83 -24.34
C GLN A 174 -8.60 11.10 -23.27
N LYS A 175 -8.76 10.49 -22.12
CA LYS A 175 -7.78 10.47 -21.02
C LYS A 175 -7.63 9.05 -20.50
N GLU A 176 -6.45 8.76 -19.97
CA GLU A 176 -6.07 7.47 -19.42
C GLU A 176 -5.56 7.71 -18.01
N ALA A 177 -5.90 6.79 -17.12
CA ALA A 177 -5.33 6.72 -15.77
C ALA A 177 -4.95 5.27 -15.47
N VAL A 178 -3.87 5.09 -14.72
CA VAL A 178 -3.48 3.79 -14.14
C VAL A 178 -3.33 3.96 -12.65
N ALA A 179 -4.04 3.12 -11.88
CA ALA A 179 -3.87 3.02 -10.45
C ALA A 179 -3.20 1.69 -10.11
N TYR A 180 -2.22 1.78 -9.22
CA TYR A 180 -1.43 0.67 -8.70
C TYR A 180 -1.86 0.37 -7.26
N ILE A 181 -1.95 -0.92 -6.94
CA ILE A 181 -2.10 -1.44 -5.58
C ILE A 181 -0.94 -2.41 -5.34
N GLY A 182 -0.09 -2.02 -4.39
CA GLY A 182 1.16 -2.72 -4.10
C GLY A 182 1.16 -3.30 -2.71
N PHE A 183 2.31 -3.19 -2.05
CA PHE A 183 2.46 -3.52 -0.64
C PHE A 183 2.19 -2.30 0.24
N ALA A 184 1.65 -2.57 1.43
CA ALA A 184 1.36 -1.54 2.43
C ALA A 184 2.65 -0.78 2.76
N GLY A 185 2.62 0.55 2.66
CA GLY A 185 3.67 1.49 3.08
C GLY A 185 3.33 2.20 4.40
N THR A 186 2.11 1.98 4.91
CA THR A 186 1.68 2.42 6.24
C THR A 186 0.89 1.31 6.92
N LEU A 187 0.88 1.30 8.25
CA LEU A 187 0.04 0.44 9.06
C LEU A 187 -0.86 1.35 9.91
N PRO A 188 -2.19 1.39 9.69
CA PRO A 188 -3.10 2.23 10.45
C PRO A 188 -3.14 1.82 11.94
N PRO A 189 -3.72 2.65 12.83
CA PRO A 189 -3.89 2.27 14.23
C PRO A 189 -4.61 0.92 14.37
N GLY A 190 -4.08 0.06 15.23
CA GLY A 190 -4.56 -1.30 15.48
C GLY A 190 -4.24 -2.35 14.40
N ALA A 191 -3.48 -1.99 13.36
CA ALA A 191 -3.05 -2.93 12.33
C ALA A 191 -2.06 -3.98 12.85
N VAL A 192 -1.25 -3.66 13.87
CA VAL A 192 -0.38 -4.62 14.56
C VAL A 192 -0.85 -4.82 15.99
N ASN A 193 -0.89 -6.08 16.44
CA ASN A 193 -1.65 -6.46 17.62
C ASN A 193 -0.90 -6.31 18.94
N GLN A 194 0.42 -6.47 18.96
CA GLN A 194 1.23 -6.46 20.19
C GLN A 194 2.50 -5.64 20.00
N PRO A 195 3.05 -5.06 21.09
CA PRO A 195 4.26 -4.23 21.08
C PRO A 195 5.57 -5.06 20.93
N ILE A 196 5.58 -5.97 19.95
CA ILE A 196 6.70 -6.84 19.60
C ILE A 196 7.04 -6.60 18.13
N ALA A 197 8.30 -6.29 17.84
CA ALA A 197 8.81 -6.14 16.49
C ALA A 197 9.67 -7.35 16.08
N ILE A 198 9.41 -7.90 14.91
CA ILE A 198 10.11 -9.05 14.34
C ILE A 198 11.35 -8.59 13.60
N CYS A 199 12.48 -9.25 13.85
CA CYS A 199 13.71 -8.97 13.15
C CYS A 199 13.65 -9.52 11.71
N MET A 200 13.85 -8.65 10.72
CA MET A 200 13.90 -9.00 9.30
C MET A 200 14.94 -10.08 8.98
N ASP A 201 16.17 -9.96 9.46
CA ASP A 201 17.26 -10.92 9.21
C ASP A 201 16.95 -12.33 9.75
N SER A 202 16.03 -12.43 10.70
CA SER A 202 15.62 -13.72 11.28
C SER A 202 14.53 -14.43 10.49
N ILE A 203 13.78 -13.69 9.67
CA ILE A 203 12.71 -14.24 8.84
C ILE A 203 13.08 -14.27 7.36
N LEU A 204 14.23 -13.72 6.97
CA LEU A 204 14.78 -13.79 5.61
C LEU A 204 15.98 -14.73 5.53
N GLN A 205 16.07 -15.50 4.45
CA GLN A 205 17.30 -16.20 4.04
C GLN A 205 17.57 -15.94 2.57
N ASN A 206 18.73 -15.38 2.24
CA ASN A 206 19.08 -14.94 0.88
C ASN A 206 17.98 -14.02 0.27
N ASP A 207 17.49 -13.05 1.05
CA ASP A 207 16.42 -12.11 0.68
C ASP A 207 15.05 -12.77 0.42
N ARG A 208 14.83 -13.98 0.94
CA ARG A 208 13.57 -14.72 0.77
C ARG A 208 12.92 -15.06 2.11
N TYR A 209 11.62 -14.79 2.23
CA TYR A 209 10.82 -14.96 3.46
C TYR A 209 10.59 -16.42 3.87
N GLN A 210 11.13 -16.81 5.02
CA GLN A 210 11.12 -18.18 5.53
C GLN A 210 10.02 -18.45 6.55
N CYS A 211 9.42 -19.62 6.43
CA CYS A 211 8.31 -20.11 7.24
C CYS A 211 8.75 -20.93 8.46
N THR A 212 10.03 -20.87 8.83
CA THR A 212 10.67 -21.87 9.70
C THR A 212 11.21 -21.31 11.01
N VAL A 213 11.19 -20.00 11.23
CA VAL A 213 11.96 -19.37 12.32
C VAL A 213 11.12 -18.37 13.13
N GLY A 214 11.17 -18.47 14.46
CA GLY A 214 10.68 -17.41 15.35
C GLY A 214 10.85 -17.70 16.85
N ARG A 215 11.82 -17.05 17.50
CA ARG A 215 11.93 -17.06 18.97
C ARG A 215 12.39 -15.73 19.53
N MET A 216 11.50 -15.07 20.27
CA MET A 216 11.88 -13.94 21.13
C MET A 216 12.48 -14.47 22.44
N SER A 217 13.76 -14.18 22.67
CA SER A 217 14.48 -14.49 23.92
C SER A 217 15.44 -13.34 24.25
N LYS A 218 16.58 -13.57 24.94
CA LYS A 218 17.53 -12.51 25.34
C LYS A 218 18.05 -11.60 24.21
N SER A 219 17.95 -12.01 22.95
CA SER A 219 17.64 -11.22 21.74
C SER A 219 18.36 -11.87 20.56
N GLU A 220 17.61 -12.45 19.62
CA GLU A 220 18.17 -12.89 18.33
C GLU A 220 17.11 -12.79 17.21
N THR A 221 15.80 -12.75 17.50
CA THR A 221 14.80 -12.69 16.41
C THR A 221 13.58 -11.77 16.57
N ALA A 222 13.45 -11.10 17.71
CA ALA A 222 12.38 -10.13 17.96
C ALA A 222 12.72 -9.23 19.16
N GLY A 223 12.13 -8.03 19.19
CA GLY A 223 12.37 -7.00 20.19
C GLY A 223 11.07 -6.28 20.59
N TRP A 224 11.15 -5.42 21.59
CA TRP A 224 10.01 -4.65 22.07
C TRP A 224 9.92 -3.30 21.36
N THR A 225 8.71 -2.76 21.24
CA THR A 225 8.46 -1.43 20.66
C THR A 225 7.29 -0.75 21.36
N ASN A 226 7.33 0.57 21.51
CA ASN A 226 6.14 1.36 21.87
C ASN A 226 5.50 2.06 20.66
N PHE A 227 5.91 1.69 19.44
CA PHE A 227 5.46 2.24 18.16
C PHE A 227 5.80 3.71 17.91
N ASN A 228 6.61 4.36 18.76
CA ASN A 228 6.96 5.77 18.60
C ASN A 228 7.88 5.97 17.38
N GLN A 229 7.49 6.88 16.47
CA GLN A 229 8.29 7.31 15.31
C GLN A 229 8.60 8.82 15.26
N GLU A 230 8.24 9.60 16.28
CA GLU A 230 8.52 11.05 16.31
C GLU A 230 9.97 11.36 16.70
N ASN A 231 10.48 10.67 17.72
CA ASN A 231 11.87 10.77 18.18
C ASN A 231 12.41 9.39 18.59
N PRO A 232 12.34 8.39 17.70
CA PRO A 232 12.55 6.99 18.04
C PRO A 232 13.95 6.71 18.60
N CYS A 233 14.95 7.44 18.12
CA CYS A 233 16.34 7.22 18.50
C CYS A 233 16.77 7.95 19.80
N GLN A 234 15.86 8.63 20.51
CA GLN A 234 16.18 9.27 21.80
C GLN A 234 16.03 8.31 22.99
N GLY A 235 16.67 7.15 22.90
CA GLY A 235 16.72 6.15 23.98
C GLY A 235 15.81 4.92 23.79
N GLY A 236 15.18 4.77 22.62
CA GLY A 236 14.33 3.63 22.29
C GLY A 236 13.09 3.55 23.15
N THR A 237 12.72 2.34 23.57
CA THR A 237 11.54 2.11 24.41
C THR A 237 11.90 1.54 25.79
N ASN A 238 10.94 1.30 26.67
CA ASN A 238 11.18 0.76 28.00
C ASN A 238 9.99 -0.09 28.49
N ASP A 239 10.22 -0.89 29.52
CA ASP A 239 9.24 -1.85 30.05
C ASP A 239 7.93 -1.18 30.53
N HIS A 240 8.02 0.07 31.04
CA HIS A 240 6.84 0.81 31.48
C HIS A 240 5.93 1.20 30.30
N ASP A 241 6.52 1.74 29.24
CA ASP A 241 5.75 2.21 28.07
C ASP A 241 5.20 1.05 27.24
N VAL A 242 6.00 0.00 27.07
CA VAL A 242 5.58 -1.23 26.36
C VAL A 242 4.42 -1.90 27.09
N LYS A 243 4.52 -2.07 28.41
CA LYS A 243 3.47 -2.69 29.23
C LYS A 243 2.12 -1.98 29.11
N ALA A 244 2.10 -0.66 28.93
CA ALA A 244 0.87 0.10 28.74
C ALA A 244 0.13 -0.24 27.43
N LEU A 245 0.84 -0.80 26.45
CA LEU A 245 0.31 -1.15 25.12
C LEU A 245 -0.01 -2.64 24.98
N VAL A 246 0.58 -3.48 25.84
CA VAL A 246 0.35 -4.92 25.85
C VAL A 246 -1.14 -5.21 26.04
N CYS A 247 -1.70 -6.03 25.14
CA CYS A 247 -3.11 -6.42 25.14
C CYS A 247 -4.11 -5.27 25.02
N GLY A 248 -3.65 -4.12 24.53
CA GLY A 248 -4.52 -3.06 24.04
C GLY A 248 -5.03 -3.35 22.62
N GLU A 249 -5.49 -2.30 21.96
CA GLU A 249 -6.03 -2.34 20.60
C GLU A 249 -4.93 -2.44 19.51
N GLY A 250 -3.66 -2.59 19.90
CA GLY A 250 -2.52 -2.63 18.98
C GLY A 250 -1.71 -1.32 18.95
N ASN A 251 -1.13 -0.99 17.79
CA ASN A 251 -0.42 0.28 17.62
C ASN A 251 -1.38 1.48 17.76
N PRO A 252 -1.06 2.48 18.60
CA PRO A 252 -1.97 3.60 18.88
C PRO A 252 -2.02 4.62 17.72
N GLU A 253 -0.92 4.75 16.98
CA GLU A 253 -0.77 5.69 15.87
C GLU A 253 -0.40 4.96 14.58
N THR A 254 -0.53 5.66 13.45
CA THR A 254 -0.14 5.10 12.15
C THR A 254 1.37 4.88 12.11
N ILE A 255 1.79 3.66 11.81
CA ILE A 255 3.20 3.35 11.55
C ILE A 255 3.48 3.62 10.08
N TYR A 256 4.49 4.43 9.81
CA TYR A 256 5.02 4.69 8.47
C TYR A 256 6.18 3.75 8.22
N LEU A 257 6.07 2.90 7.21
CA LEU A 257 7.17 2.02 6.81
C LEU A 257 8.28 2.82 6.14
N GLY A 258 9.51 2.35 6.24
CA GLY A 258 10.73 3.06 5.84
C GLY A 258 11.16 4.14 6.83
N LYS A 259 10.52 4.24 8.00
CA LYS A 259 10.92 5.15 9.08
C LYS A 259 11.36 4.38 10.32
N ASP A 260 12.26 5.01 11.07
CA ASP A 260 12.70 4.52 12.36
C ASP A 260 11.55 4.45 13.37
N MET A 261 11.62 3.44 14.23
CA MET A 261 10.71 3.22 15.35
C MET A 261 11.53 2.89 16.60
N ALA A 262 11.06 3.39 17.75
CA ALA A 262 11.68 3.12 19.03
C ALA A 262 11.56 1.63 19.37
N THR A 263 12.69 0.95 19.40
CA THR A 263 12.79 -0.48 19.69
C THR A 263 13.64 -0.70 20.92
N ASN A 264 13.64 -1.92 21.45
CA ASN A 264 14.66 -2.41 22.36
C ASN A 264 14.74 -3.93 22.30
N GLY A 265 15.95 -4.45 22.09
CA GLY A 265 16.23 -5.86 22.30
C GLY A 265 16.14 -6.27 23.78
N GLY A 266 16.24 -7.57 24.03
CA GLY A 266 16.28 -8.14 25.37
C GLY A 266 14.92 -8.42 25.98
N VAL A 267 14.92 -8.72 27.28
CA VAL A 267 13.73 -9.16 28.01
C VAL A 267 13.19 -8.03 28.88
N MET A 268 11.98 -7.58 28.56
CA MET A 268 11.14 -6.71 29.40
C MET A 268 10.24 -7.58 30.27
N ALA A 269 10.58 -7.71 31.55
CA ALA A 269 10.00 -8.73 32.41
C ALA A 269 8.53 -8.43 32.77
N ASP A 270 8.18 -7.15 32.97
CA ASP A 270 6.82 -6.78 33.33
C ASP A 270 5.89 -6.85 32.11
N SER A 271 6.37 -6.41 30.94
CA SER A 271 5.67 -6.53 29.65
C SER A 271 5.45 -7.99 29.26
N LEU A 272 6.46 -8.85 29.42
CA LEU A 272 6.31 -10.29 29.15
C LEU A 272 5.28 -10.94 30.08
N LYS A 273 5.29 -10.56 31.37
CA LYS A 273 4.30 -11.05 32.32
C LYS A 273 2.89 -10.63 31.92
N GLU A 274 2.72 -9.40 31.41
CA GLU A 274 1.43 -8.92 30.94
C GLU A 274 0.98 -9.66 29.67
N ILE A 275 1.87 -9.88 28.70
CA ILE A 275 1.57 -10.68 27.50
C ILE A 275 1.14 -12.10 27.90
N PHE A 276 1.85 -12.72 28.85
CA PHE A 276 1.52 -14.07 29.31
C PHE A 276 0.10 -14.13 29.89
N LYS A 277 -0.33 -13.13 30.67
CA LYS A 277 -1.70 -13.08 31.20
C LYS A 277 -2.74 -13.01 30.08
N CYS A 278 -2.46 -12.32 28.99
CA CYS A 278 -3.43 -12.20 27.90
C CYS A 278 -3.50 -13.44 27.05
N TRP A 279 -2.36 -14.11 26.87
CA TRP A 279 -2.30 -15.41 26.21
C TRP A 279 -2.96 -16.51 27.06
N ALA A 280 -2.78 -16.46 28.38
CA ALA A 280 -3.26 -17.46 29.35
C ALA A 280 -4.03 -16.79 30.52
N PRO A 281 -5.25 -16.26 30.28
CA PRO A 281 -6.00 -15.47 31.28
C PRO A 281 -6.34 -16.24 32.55
N ASP A 282 -6.60 -17.53 32.44
CA ASP A 282 -6.90 -18.42 33.59
C ASP A 282 -5.63 -19.03 34.21
N GLY A 283 -4.44 -18.55 33.83
CA GLY A 283 -3.16 -19.14 34.20
C GLY A 283 -2.87 -20.48 33.52
N LYS A 284 -3.69 -20.88 32.55
CA LYS A 284 -3.51 -22.08 31.72
C LYS A 284 -3.22 -21.68 30.27
N PRO A 285 -2.09 -22.11 29.69
CA PRO A 285 -1.83 -21.93 28.27
C PRO A 285 -2.98 -22.47 27.41
N PRO A 286 -3.37 -21.77 26.34
CA PRO A 286 -4.37 -22.27 25.40
C PRO A 286 -3.83 -23.49 24.65
N GLU A 287 -4.75 -24.32 24.13
CA GLU A 287 -4.39 -25.44 23.25
C GLU A 287 -4.33 -25.04 21.78
N THR A 288 -4.57 -23.77 21.45
CA THR A 288 -4.58 -23.23 20.08
C THR A 288 -3.46 -22.22 19.88
N LEU A 289 -2.98 -22.13 18.65
CA LEU A 289 -2.02 -21.11 18.23
C LEU A 289 -2.63 -19.71 18.40
N TRP A 290 -1.83 -18.74 18.84
CA TRP A 290 -2.27 -17.36 18.95
C TRP A 290 -1.72 -16.55 17.77
N ASN A 291 -2.60 -16.22 16.83
CA ASN A 291 -2.26 -15.46 15.62
C ASN A 291 -2.16 -13.97 15.93
N LEU A 292 -1.05 -13.36 15.53
CA LEU A 292 -0.72 -11.95 15.73
C LEU A 292 -0.10 -11.35 14.47
N THR A 293 -0.55 -10.16 14.07
CA THR A 293 0.15 -9.29 13.12
C THR A 293 1.15 -8.43 13.88
N LEU A 294 2.44 -8.50 13.54
CA LEU A 294 3.53 -7.78 14.21
C LEU A 294 4.37 -6.99 13.20
N PRO A 295 4.90 -5.80 13.54
CA PRO A 295 5.79 -5.05 12.66
C PRO A 295 7.10 -5.80 12.43
N VAL A 296 7.67 -5.66 11.24
CA VAL A 296 9.00 -6.15 10.87
C VAL A 296 9.95 -4.97 10.85
N ILE A 297 11.10 -5.11 11.51
CA ILE A 297 12.15 -4.10 11.61
C ILE A 297 13.46 -4.59 11.02
N THR A 298 14.30 -3.67 10.55
CA THR A 298 15.71 -3.96 10.30
C THR A 298 16.41 -4.32 11.60
N CYS A 299 17.42 -5.17 11.52
CA CYS A 299 18.13 -5.71 12.68
C CYS A 299 19.43 -6.42 12.26
N PRO A 300 20.42 -5.67 11.75
CA PRO A 300 21.61 -6.25 11.15
C PRO A 300 22.30 -7.26 12.08
N GLY A 301 22.44 -8.50 11.59
CA GLY A 301 23.08 -9.56 12.36
C GLY A 301 22.26 -10.00 13.57
N ASN A 302 20.92 -9.99 13.46
CA ASN A 302 20.00 -10.46 14.49
C ASN A 302 20.08 -9.69 15.81
N ASN A 303 20.59 -8.45 15.75
CA ASN A 303 20.74 -7.58 16.90
C ASN A 303 19.79 -6.39 16.80
N ILE A 304 18.92 -6.24 17.79
CA ILE A 304 17.93 -5.17 17.84
C ILE A 304 18.43 -4.10 18.80
N GLY A 305 18.73 -2.93 18.24
CA GLY A 305 19.11 -1.74 18.98
C GLY A 305 17.93 -1.02 19.61
N THR A 306 18.13 0.28 19.84
CA THR A 306 17.14 1.19 20.40
C THR A 306 16.29 1.89 19.33
N CYS A 307 16.70 1.77 18.07
CA CYS A 307 16.10 2.51 16.96
C CYS A 307 16.29 1.69 15.69
N GLU A 308 15.20 1.13 15.17
CA GLU A 308 15.25 0.31 13.95
C GLU A 308 14.20 0.79 12.95
N GLU A 309 14.51 0.64 11.67
CA GLU A 309 13.61 1.01 10.58
C GLU A 309 12.49 -0.03 10.46
N VAL A 310 11.23 0.39 10.48
CA VAL A 310 10.11 -0.51 10.22
C VAL A 310 9.98 -0.71 8.72
N VAL A 311 10.12 -1.94 8.26
CA VAL A 311 10.12 -2.27 6.83
C VAL A 311 8.82 -2.93 6.38
N GLY A 312 8.08 -3.52 7.31
CA GLY A 312 6.87 -4.28 7.01
C GLY A 312 6.07 -4.66 8.25
N ALA A 313 5.16 -5.60 8.07
CA ALA A 313 4.57 -6.38 9.14
C ALA A 313 4.38 -7.83 8.68
N VAL A 314 4.20 -8.74 9.62
CA VAL A 314 4.14 -10.17 9.40
C VAL A 314 3.16 -10.81 10.36
N ASN A 315 2.40 -11.80 9.88
CA ASN A 315 1.59 -12.63 10.76
C ASN A 315 2.48 -13.70 11.39
N VAL A 316 2.35 -13.88 12.69
CA VAL A 316 3.01 -14.96 13.41
C VAL A 316 1.99 -15.72 14.23
N ASN A 317 2.19 -17.01 14.33
CA ASN A 317 1.48 -17.87 15.25
C ASN A 317 2.36 -18.10 16.46
N VAL A 318 2.01 -17.48 17.60
CA VAL A 318 2.65 -17.78 18.88
C VAL A 318 2.27 -19.20 19.28
N VAL A 319 3.28 -20.07 19.36
CA VAL A 319 3.13 -21.50 19.68
C VAL A 319 3.31 -21.76 21.17
N TRP A 320 4.12 -20.95 21.87
CA TRP A 320 4.35 -21.13 23.30
C TRP A 320 4.94 -19.87 23.95
N ILE A 321 4.58 -19.60 25.21
CA ILE A 321 5.24 -18.57 26.04
C ILE A 321 5.69 -19.21 27.34
N THR A 322 6.95 -18.97 27.68
CA THR A 322 7.53 -19.36 28.96
C THR A 322 7.49 -18.18 29.93
N ASP A 323 6.87 -18.42 31.09
CA ASP A 323 6.76 -17.43 32.17
C ASP A 323 8.15 -17.06 32.77
N VAL A 324 8.16 -16.01 33.59
CA VAL A 324 9.33 -15.50 34.33
C VAL A 324 9.78 -16.41 35.48
N GLY A 325 9.02 -17.45 35.82
CA GLY A 325 9.35 -18.45 36.83
C GLY A 325 10.49 -19.40 36.42
N LYS A 326 11.25 -19.90 37.40
CA LYS A 326 12.28 -20.90 37.15
C LYS A 326 11.66 -22.30 36.96
N ASP A 327 11.80 -22.86 35.76
CA ASP A 327 11.41 -24.25 35.46
C ASP A 327 12.60 -25.08 34.92
N PRO A 328 13.59 -25.43 35.78
CA PRO A 328 14.76 -26.20 35.35
C PRO A 328 14.43 -27.67 35.04
N LYS A 329 13.23 -28.14 35.36
CA LYS A 329 12.80 -29.53 35.20
C LYS A 329 11.81 -29.74 34.05
N TYR A 330 11.54 -28.70 33.24
CA TYR A 330 10.59 -28.77 32.13
C TYR A 330 9.18 -29.17 32.57
N ASN A 331 8.81 -28.86 33.81
CA ASN A 331 7.48 -29.19 34.35
C ASN A 331 6.37 -28.49 33.55
N ASN A 332 6.66 -27.31 33.01
CA ASN A 332 5.73 -26.50 32.23
C ASN A 332 5.88 -26.73 30.72
N ALA A 333 6.63 -27.75 30.28
CA ALA A 333 6.68 -28.12 28.87
C ALA A 333 5.28 -28.55 28.39
N PRO A 334 4.86 -28.13 27.18
CA PRO A 334 3.50 -28.31 26.69
C PRO A 334 3.10 -29.79 26.64
N GLU A 335 1.83 -30.05 26.94
CA GLU A 335 1.21 -31.37 26.75
C GLU A 335 0.36 -31.42 25.48
N LYS A 336 -0.13 -30.26 25.02
CA LYS A 336 -0.94 -30.11 23.82
C LYS A 336 -0.84 -28.69 23.26
N MET A 337 -0.80 -28.57 21.93
CA MET A 337 -0.84 -27.30 21.20
C MET A 337 -1.18 -27.56 19.73
N GLY A 338 -2.23 -26.92 19.22
CA GLY A 338 -2.71 -27.13 17.85
C GLY A 338 -3.03 -28.60 17.59
N ASP A 339 -2.41 -29.14 16.55
CA ASP A 339 -2.50 -30.56 16.15
C ASP A 339 -1.49 -31.47 16.88
N TRP A 340 -0.59 -30.90 17.68
CA TRP A 340 0.41 -31.63 18.46
C TRP A 340 -0.08 -31.96 19.87
N ALA A 341 0.24 -33.17 20.34
CA ALA A 341 0.06 -33.57 21.73
C ALA A 341 1.12 -34.59 22.16
N SER A 342 1.47 -34.58 23.45
CA SER A 342 2.38 -35.56 24.05
C SER A 342 1.99 -35.88 25.49
N SER A 343 1.98 -37.18 25.81
CA SER A 343 1.73 -37.70 27.16
C SER A 343 3.00 -38.19 27.86
N ASP A 344 4.19 -37.89 27.31
CA ASP A 344 5.46 -38.27 27.94
C ASP A 344 5.60 -37.56 29.30
N LYS A 345 6.04 -38.30 30.32
CA LYS A 345 6.24 -37.76 31.66
C LYS A 345 7.52 -36.94 31.76
N ASP A 346 8.46 -37.15 30.85
CA ASP A 346 9.69 -36.38 30.74
C ASP A 346 9.45 -35.10 29.95
N GLY A 347 9.42 -33.96 30.65
CA GLY A 347 9.19 -32.64 30.06
C GLY A 347 10.24 -32.26 29.01
N LYS A 348 11.48 -32.77 29.10
CA LYS A 348 12.49 -32.53 28.07
C LYS A 348 12.13 -33.26 26.77
N LYS A 349 11.69 -34.52 26.86
CA LYS A 349 11.22 -35.27 25.67
C LYS A 349 9.98 -34.64 25.06
N ARG A 350 9.06 -34.13 25.89
CA ARG A 350 7.92 -33.36 25.40
C ARG A 350 8.36 -32.13 24.63
N TRP A 351 9.29 -31.34 25.18
CA TRP A 351 9.83 -30.17 24.50
C TRP A 351 10.56 -30.51 23.19
N ASP A 352 11.43 -31.51 23.20
CA ASP A 352 12.17 -31.94 22.00
C ASP A 352 11.20 -32.37 20.88
N SER A 353 10.11 -33.09 21.22
CA SER A 353 9.05 -33.47 20.29
C SER A 353 8.23 -32.28 19.79
N PHE A 354 7.90 -31.33 20.68
CA PHE A 354 7.19 -30.09 20.34
C PHE A 354 7.98 -29.24 19.35
N VAL A 355 9.26 -29.03 19.62
CA VAL A 355 10.19 -28.30 18.75
C VAL A 355 10.32 -28.97 17.38
N ALA A 356 10.40 -30.31 17.35
CA ALA A 356 10.46 -31.05 16.09
C ALA A 356 9.16 -30.93 15.27
N HIS A 357 7.99 -31.00 15.91
CA HIS A 357 6.69 -30.89 15.24
C HIS A 357 6.48 -29.53 14.59
N PHE A 358 6.76 -28.46 15.34
CA PHE A 358 6.61 -27.09 14.83
C PHE A 358 7.81 -26.59 14.03
N ASN A 359 8.88 -27.42 13.94
CA ASN A 359 10.17 -27.08 13.35
C ASN A 359 10.74 -25.77 13.89
N LEU A 360 10.75 -25.60 15.22
CA LEU A 360 11.22 -24.38 15.87
C LEU A 360 12.76 -24.36 15.87
N GLN A 361 13.33 -23.36 15.21
CA GLN A 361 14.78 -23.21 15.09
C GLN A 361 15.24 -21.88 15.69
N ASN A 362 16.47 -21.86 16.18
CA ASN A 362 17.18 -20.62 16.50
C ASN A 362 17.71 -19.96 15.20
N ALA A 363 18.19 -18.72 15.31
CA ALA A 363 18.84 -18.02 14.19
C ALA A 363 19.99 -18.84 13.54
N ASP A 364 20.71 -19.64 14.35
CA ASP A 364 21.79 -20.51 13.88
C ASP A 364 21.32 -21.83 13.21
N GLY A 365 20.01 -22.04 13.04
CA GLY A 365 19.41 -23.25 12.46
C GLY A 365 19.33 -24.46 13.40
N ASN A 366 19.84 -24.35 14.63
CA ASN A 366 19.71 -25.40 15.65
C ASN A 366 18.29 -25.42 16.26
N PRO A 367 17.80 -26.58 16.76
CA PRO A 367 16.51 -26.67 17.43
C PRO A 367 16.39 -25.70 18.61
N ALA A 368 15.23 -25.06 18.77
CA ALA A 368 15.00 -24.07 19.80
C ALA A 368 15.11 -24.68 21.22
N PRO A 369 16.04 -24.23 22.09
CA PRO A 369 16.15 -24.75 23.44
C PRO A 369 15.03 -24.20 24.32
N TYR A 370 14.67 -24.93 25.38
CA TYR A 370 13.72 -24.47 26.38
C TYR A 370 14.36 -23.42 27.28
N GLU A 371 14.07 -22.17 26.98
CA GLU A 371 14.51 -21.01 27.75
C GLU A 371 13.36 -20.38 28.52
N GLN A 372 13.70 -19.84 29.68
CA GLN A 372 12.79 -19.01 30.46
C GLN A 372 12.63 -17.64 29.81
N LYS A 373 11.51 -16.97 30.08
CA LYS A 373 11.24 -15.61 29.60
C LYS A 373 11.29 -15.45 28.07
N SER A 374 10.77 -16.45 27.37
CA SER A 374 10.82 -16.54 25.91
C SER A 374 9.43 -16.73 25.31
N ILE A 375 9.21 -16.11 24.14
CA ILE A 375 8.04 -16.29 23.27
C ILE A 375 8.50 -17.05 22.03
N TYR A 376 7.85 -18.18 21.76
CA TYR A 376 8.11 -19.01 20.58
C TYR A 376 6.97 -18.78 19.60
N PHE A 377 7.32 -18.48 18.35
CA PHE A 377 6.33 -18.19 17.32
C PHE A 377 6.79 -18.74 15.97
N LYS A 378 5.85 -18.85 15.04
CA LYS A 378 6.12 -19.26 13.67
C LYS A 378 5.49 -18.25 12.72
N PRO A 379 6.26 -17.67 11.79
CA PRO A 379 5.69 -16.82 10.77
C PRO A 379 4.64 -17.59 9.98
N ASP A 380 3.47 -16.98 9.80
CA ASP A 380 2.42 -17.52 8.95
C ASP A 380 2.88 -17.35 7.50
N CYS A 381 2.79 -18.45 6.75
CA CYS A 381 3.11 -18.49 5.34
C CYS A 381 1.88 -18.70 4.48
N ASN A 382 0.72 -18.49 5.05
CA ASN A 382 -0.48 -18.28 4.27
C ASN A 382 -0.60 -16.79 3.94
N PRO A 383 -1.10 -16.44 2.74
CA PRO A 383 -1.19 -15.06 2.24
C PRO A 383 -2.33 -14.26 2.92
N HIS A 384 -2.41 -14.26 4.25
CA HIS A 384 -3.62 -13.86 5.00
C HIS A 384 -3.44 -12.61 5.85
N ILE A 385 -2.94 -11.53 5.27
CA ILE A 385 -3.15 -10.22 5.87
C ILE A 385 -4.18 -9.50 5.00
N PRO A 386 -5.37 -9.15 5.56
CA PRO A 386 -6.29 -8.25 4.88
C PRO A 386 -5.51 -7.02 4.39
N PRO A 387 -5.68 -6.60 3.13
CA PRO A 387 -4.97 -5.45 2.63
C PRO A 387 -5.14 -4.25 3.58
N THR A 388 -4.04 -3.56 3.90
CA THR A 388 -4.05 -2.45 4.87
C THR A 388 -3.18 -1.28 4.41
N GLY A 389 -3.46 -0.08 4.91
CA GLY A 389 -2.63 1.09 4.67
C GLY A 389 -2.52 1.53 3.20
N THR A 390 -1.54 2.38 2.91
CA THR A 390 -1.37 2.98 1.56
C THR A 390 -0.28 2.28 0.76
N SER A 391 -0.47 2.14 -0.55
CA SER A 391 0.52 1.54 -1.45
C SER A 391 1.83 2.33 -1.43
N GLY A 392 2.96 1.61 -1.40
CA GLY A 392 4.31 2.20 -1.47
C GLY A 392 5.35 1.56 -0.56
N GLY A 393 5.02 0.47 0.12
CA GLY A 393 5.98 -0.31 0.91
C GLY A 393 6.63 -1.46 0.13
N LYS A 394 7.40 -2.27 0.86
CA LYS A 394 8.11 -3.46 0.34
C LYS A 394 7.30 -4.74 0.54
N ASN A 395 7.60 -5.79 -0.22
CA ASN A 395 6.95 -7.09 -0.07
C ASN A 395 7.36 -7.82 1.22
N PHE A 396 6.53 -7.67 2.25
CA PHE A 396 6.52 -8.56 3.44
C PHE A 396 5.23 -9.40 3.52
N GLY A 397 4.53 -9.58 2.39
CA GLY A 397 3.28 -10.33 2.34
C GLY A 397 2.04 -9.53 2.76
N ILE A 398 2.14 -8.21 2.93
CA ILE A 398 1.00 -7.32 3.21
C ILE A 398 0.69 -6.47 2.00
N LEU A 399 -0.42 -6.78 1.34
CA LEU A 399 -0.96 -5.94 0.28
C LEU A 399 -1.49 -4.62 0.86
N ALA A 400 -1.38 -3.55 0.09
CA ALA A 400 -1.93 -2.27 0.44
C ALA A 400 -3.44 -2.26 0.28
N GLU A 401 -4.13 -1.53 1.14
CA GLU A 401 -5.57 -1.28 0.98
C GLU A 401 -5.83 -0.13 0.01
N ILE A 402 -5.07 0.95 0.15
CA ILE A 402 -5.28 2.20 -0.56
C ILE A 402 -4.35 2.25 -1.78
N PRO A 403 -4.90 2.27 -3.01
CA PRO A 403 -4.11 2.37 -4.23
C PRO A 403 -3.60 3.79 -4.48
N VAL A 404 -2.64 3.92 -5.39
CA VAL A 404 -2.07 5.21 -5.82
C VAL A 404 -2.09 5.32 -7.34
N LEU A 405 -2.23 6.55 -7.87
CA LEU A 405 -2.10 6.81 -9.30
C LEU A 405 -0.64 6.76 -9.71
N VAL A 406 -0.35 6.05 -10.80
CA VAL A 406 1.01 5.91 -11.36
C VAL A 406 1.13 6.44 -12.78
N LYS A 407 0.00 6.76 -13.43
CA LYS A 407 -0.04 7.37 -14.76
C LYS A 407 -1.33 8.15 -14.96
#